data_AF-A0A7G5H0T6-F1
#
_entry.id   AF-A0A7G5H0T6-F1
#
_cell.length_a   1.000
_cell.length_b   1.000
_cell.length_c   1.000
_cell.angle_alpha   90.00
_cell.angle_beta   90.00
_cell.angle_gamma   90.00
#
_symmetry.space_group_name_H-M   'P 1'
#
loop_
_entity.id
_entity.type
_entity.pdbx_description
1 polymer ?
#
loop_
_entity_poly.entity_id
_entity_poly.type
_entity_poly.pdbx_seq_one_letter_code
_entity_poly.pdbx_strand_id
1 'polypeptide(L)'
;MTTFTHICRYINQQFTLPISGIKSYHCLQTDLGLNDIEVTEVVVFLELLYGLTLPDEHLTPALSVKQLCTLIEQHKDYPQADSAFLIYRNPRHVFAKVG
;
A
#
# COMPACT_ATOMS: atom_id res chain seq x y z
N MET A 1 -1.28 -4.44 14.04
CA MET A 1 -2.03 -4.94 12.86
C MET A 1 -1.04 -5.29 11.78
N THR A 2 -1.26 -6.38 11.03
CA THR A 2 -0.37 -6.77 9.92
C THR A 2 -0.70 -5.96 8.67
N THR A 3 0.25 -5.86 7.73
CA THR A 3 0.06 -5.19 6.43
C THR A 3 -1.15 -5.76 5.68
N PHE A 4 -1.34 -7.08 5.74
CA PHE A 4 -2.53 -7.75 5.20
C PHE A 4 -3.84 -7.20 5.78
N THR A 5 -3.92 -6.99 7.11
CA THR A 5 -5.13 -6.43 7.73
C THR A 5 -5.42 -5.01 7.25
N HIS A 6 -4.40 -4.18 7.03
CA HIS A 6 -4.60 -2.83 6.49
C HIS A 6 -5.10 -2.86 5.04
N ILE A 7 -4.54 -3.72 4.20
CA ILE A 7 -5.01 -3.92 2.82
C ILE A 7 -6.48 -4.33 2.80
N CYS A 8 -6.84 -5.39 3.53
CA CYS A 8 -8.20 -5.91 3.54
C CYS A 8 -9.20 -4.86 4.03
N ARG A 9 -8.85 -4.10 5.07
CA ARG A 9 -9.70 -3.04 5.59
C ARG A 9 -9.85 -1.90 4.59
N TYR A 10 -8.77 -1.46 3.95
CA TYR A 10 -8.82 -0.37 2.97
C TYR A 10 -9.68 -0.76 1.76
N ILE A 11 -9.43 -1.95 1.19
CA ILE A 11 -10.21 -2.49 0.06
C ILE A 11 -11.69 -2.62 0.42
N ASN A 12 -12.01 -3.08 1.62
CA ASN A 12 -13.40 -3.17 2.08
C ASN A 12 -14.07 -1.80 2.20
N GLN A 13 -13.34 -0.79 2.68
CA GLN A 13 -13.87 0.56 2.89
C GLN A 13 -14.04 1.34 1.58
N GLN A 14 -13.11 1.20 0.63
CA GLN A 14 -13.13 1.98 -0.62
C GLN A 14 -13.89 1.26 -1.74
N PHE A 15 -13.77 -0.06 -1.85
CA PHE A 15 -14.27 -0.81 -3.01
C PHE A 15 -15.39 -1.80 -2.66
N THR A 16 -15.92 -1.74 -1.43
CA THR A 16 -17.05 -2.55 -0.94
C THR A 16 -16.85 -4.08 -0.98
N LEU A 17 -15.62 -4.55 -1.18
CA LEU A 17 -15.28 -5.97 -1.18
C LEU A 17 -15.25 -6.53 0.25
N PRO A 18 -15.94 -7.64 0.54
CA PRO A 18 -15.98 -8.19 1.90
C PRO A 18 -14.61 -8.75 2.31
N ILE A 19 -14.14 -8.39 3.50
CA ILE A 19 -12.84 -8.83 4.05
C ILE A 19 -12.67 -10.36 4.00
N SER A 20 -13.74 -11.11 4.24
CA SER A 20 -13.74 -12.58 4.21
C SER A 20 -13.38 -13.17 2.84
N GLY A 21 -13.67 -12.43 1.76
CA GLY A 21 -13.38 -12.79 0.37
C GLY A 21 -11.96 -12.46 -0.09
N ILE A 22 -11.20 -11.68 0.68
CA ILE A 22 -9.84 -11.27 0.29
C ILE A 22 -8.84 -12.30 0.82
N LYS A 23 -8.07 -12.91 -0.09
CA LYS A 23 -7.04 -13.90 0.23
C LYS A 23 -5.67 -13.39 -0.18
N SER A 24 -4.63 -13.89 0.49
CA SER A 24 -3.24 -13.46 0.24
C SER A 24 -2.75 -13.80 -1.17
N TYR A 25 -3.26 -14.87 -1.77
CA TYR A 25 -2.92 -15.28 -3.13
C TYR A 25 -3.72 -14.56 -4.22
N HIS A 26 -4.74 -13.76 -3.86
CA HIS A 26 -5.51 -13.02 -4.86
C HIS A 26 -4.64 -11.93 -5.50
N CYS A 27 -4.67 -11.89 -6.82
CA CYS A 27 -4.19 -10.78 -7.62
C CYS A 27 -5.17 -9.61 -7.49
N LEU A 28 -4.62 -8.41 -7.30
CA LEU A 28 -5.44 -7.21 -7.08
C LEU A 28 -6.37 -6.94 -8.27
N GLN A 29 -5.87 -7.10 -9.50
CA GLN A 29 -6.69 -6.85 -10.69
C GLN A 29 -7.56 -8.05 -11.07
N THR A 30 -6.96 -9.22 -11.29
CA THR A 30 -7.70 -10.35 -11.88
C THR A 30 -8.68 -11.01 -10.91
N ASP A 31 -8.34 -11.10 -9.62
CA ASP A 31 -9.15 -11.83 -8.64
C ASP A 31 -10.02 -10.91 -7.78
N LEU A 32 -9.53 -9.70 -7.46
CA LEU A 32 -10.32 -8.70 -6.71
C LEU A 32 -11.05 -7.72 -7.62
N GLY A 33 -10.78 -7.72 -8.93
CA GLY A 33 -11.47 -6.87 -9.90
C GLY A 33 -11.09 -5.39 -9.83
N LEU A 34 -9.97 -5.04 -9.19
CA LEU A 34 -9.52 -3.65 -9.10
C LEU A 34 -8.97 -3.18 -10.45
N ASN A 35 -9.31 -1.97 -10.86
CA ASN A 35 -8.70 -1.32 -12.02
C ASN A 35 -7.33 -0.68 -11.67
N ASP A 36 -6.62 -0.17 -12.67
CA ASP A 36 -5.28 0.41 -12.50
C ASP A 36 -5.22 1.56 -11.48
N ILE A 37 -6.26 2.40 -11.45
CA ILE A 37 -6.36 3.54 -10.53
C ILE A 37 -6.58 3.02 -9.11
N GLU A 38 -7.50 2.07 -8.92
CA GLU A 38 -7.80 1.48 -7.61
C GLU A 38 -6.59 0.73 -7.03
N VAL A 39 -5.84 0.00 -7.86
CA VAL A 39 -4.57 -0.62 -7.43
C VAL A 39 -3.58 0.44 -6.97
N THR A 40 -3.45 1.53 -7.73
CA THR A 40 -2.59 2.65 -7.38
C THR A 40 -3.00 3.27 -6.03
N GLU A 41 -4.30 3.45 -5.79
CA GLU A 41 -4.82 3.96 -4.51
C GLU A 41 -4.46 3.06 -3.33
N VAL A 42 -4.56 1.73 -3.50
CA VAL A 42 -4.13 0.76 -2.46
C VAL A 42 -2.64 0.91 -2.17
N VAL A 43 -1.79 1.01 -3.21
CA VAL A 43 -0.35 1.18 -3.06
C VAL A 43 -0.03 2.49 -2.34
N VAL A 44 -0.57 3.61 -2.82
CA VAL A 44 -0.36 4.94 -2.22
C VAL A 44 -0.82 4.97 -0.76
N PHE A 45 -1.94 4.33 -0.43
CA PHE A 45 -2.38 4.21 0.95
C PHE A 45 -1.33 3.52 1.83
N LEU A 46 -0.75 2.41 1.38
CA LEU A 46 0.27 1.68 2.16
C LEU A 46 1.59 2.46 2.26
N GLU A 47 2.03 3.08 1.16
CA GLU A 47 3.19 3.96 1.14
C GLU A 47 3.07 5.08 2.19
N LEU A 48 1.90 5.73 2.26
CA LEU A 48 1.64 6.78 3.23
C LEU A 48 1.50 6.27 4.66
N LEU A 49 0.90 5.10 4.83
CA LEU A 49 0.72 4.45 6.13
C LEU A 49 2.06 4.06 6.76
N TYR A 50 3.01 3.60 5.93
CA TYR A 50 4.31 3.13 6.39
C TYR A 50 5.45 4.14 6.21
N GLY A 51 5.19 5.27 5.55
CA GLY A 51 6.21 6.28 5.28
C GLY A 51 7.31 5.74 4.36
N LEU A 52 6.91 5.02 3.32
CA LEU A 52 7.81 4.43 2.33
C LEU A 52 7.35 4.73 0.90
N THR A 53 8.17 4.33 -0.06
CA THR A 53 7.89 4.37 -1.50
C THR A 53 8.29 3.02 -2.07
N LEU A 54 7.38 2.40 -2.81
CA LEU A 54 7.63 1.13 -3.48
C LEU A 54 8.20 1.37 -4.89
N PRO A 55 9.06 0.48 -5.40
CA PRO A 55 9.56 0.59 -6.77
C PRO A 55 8.45 0.28 -7.77
N ASP A 56 8.22 1.20 -8.72
CA ASP A 56 7.16 1.07 -9.73
C ASP A 56 7.32 -0.20 -10.59
N GLU A 57 8.54 -0.66 -10.84
CA GLU A 57 8.82 -1.90 -11.59
C GLU A 57 8.22 -3.17 -10.97
N HIS A 58 7.90 -3.15 -9.68
CA HIS A 58 7.26 -4.27 -8.99
C HIS A 58 5.72 -4.18 -8.98
N LEU A 59 5.16 -3.04 -9.37
CA LEU A 59 3.72 -2.77 -9.40
C LEU A 59 3.08 -3.24 -10.71
N THR A 60 3.13 -4.55 -10.93
CA THR A 60 2.60 -5.18 -12.16
C THR A 60 1.11 -5.50 -12.04
N PRO A 61 0.38 -5.64 -13.17
CA PRO A 61 -1.02 -6.10 -13.19
C PRO A 61 -1.28 -7.43 -12.44
N ALA A 62 -0.27 -8.30 -12.38
CA ALA A 62 -0.33 -9.60 -11.71
C ALA A 62 0.04 -9.54 -10.22
N LEU A 63 0.14 -8.34 -9.63
CA LEU A 63 0.51 -8.16 -8.23
C LEU A 63 -0.54 -8.78 -7.29
N SER A 64 -0.11 -9.77 -6.52
CA SER A 64 -0.93 -10.37 -5.47
C SER A 64 -0.85 -9.61 -4.15
N VAL A 65 -1.88 -9.80 -3.30
CA VAL A 65 -1.92 -9.23 -1.96
C VAL A 65 -0.68 -9.64 -1.13
N LYS A 66 -0.25 -10.91 -1.23
CA LYS A 66 0.95 -11.41 -0.55
C LYS A 66 2.20 -10.71 -1.04
N GLN A 67 2.37 -10.56 -2.36
CA GLN A 67 3.53 -9.88 -2.93
C GLN A 67 3.58 -8.42 -2.49
N LEU A 68 2.44 -7.72 -2.48
CA LEU A 68 2.37 -6.36 -1.97
C LEU A 68 2.74 -6.29 -0.48
N CYS A 69 2.26 -7.22 0.35
CA CYS A 69 2.68 -7.31 1.75
C CYS A 69 4.20 -7.51 1.87
N THR A 70 4.77 -8.41 1.07
CA THR A 70 6.21 -8.69 1.08
C THR A 70 7.02 -7.46 0.64
N LEU A 71 6.59 -6.73 -0.40
CA LEU A 71 7.25 -5.51 -0.85
C LEU A 71 7.29 -4.46 0.28
N ILE A 72 6.17 -4.28 0.97
CA ILE A 72 6.08 -3.37 2.13
C ILE A 72 7.06 -3.80 3.23
N GLU A 73 7.07 -5.08 3.63
CA GLU A 73 8.00 -5.54 4.68
C GLU A 73 9.47 -5.38 4.27
N GLN A 74 9.80 -5.61 2.99
CA GLN A 74 11.17 -5.46 2.49
C GLN A 74 11.65 -4.00 2.51
N HIS A 75 10.75 -3.03 2.37
CA HIS A 75 11.10 -1.60 2.28
C HIS A 75 10.91 -0.83 3.59
N LYS A 76 10.22 -1.39 4.59
CA LYS A 76 10.05 -0.77 5.92
C LYS A 76 11.36 -0.55 6.67
N ASP A 77 12.32 -1.46 6.51
CA ASP A 77 13.59 -1.42 7.24
C ASP A 77 14.70 -0.66 6.48
N TYR A 78 14.42 -0.17 5.26
CA TYR A 78 15.38 0.60 4.50
C TYR A 78 15.24 2.11 4.81
N PRO A 79 16.27 2.77 5.37
CA PRO A 79 16.25 4.21 5.53
C PRO A 79 16.20 4.88 4.16
N GLN A 80 15.05 5.46 3.82
CA GLN A 80 14.88 6.14 2.55
C GLN A 80 15.64 7.47 2.55
N ALA A 81 16.56 7.61 1.59
CA ALA A 81 17.52 8.72 1.51
C ALA A 81 16.87 10.08 1.18
N ASP A 82 15.62 10.12 0.69
CA ASP A 82 14.96 11.36 0.31
C ASP A 82 13.48 11.35 0.69
N SER A 83 13.21 11.72 1.94
CA SER A 83 11.84 11.88 2.47
C SER A 83 11.08 13.06 1.88
N ALA A 84 11.66 13.80 0.92
CA ALA A 84 11.07 15.00 0.33
C ALA A 84 9.72 14.72 -0.36
N PHE A 85 9.56 13.56 -1.00
CA PHE A 85 8.30 13.19 -1.68
C PHE A 85 7.17 12.79 -0.72
N LEU A 86 7.49 12.20 0.44
CA LEU A 86 6.50 11.81 1.46
C LEU A 86 5.96 13.02 2.23
N ILE A 87 6.76 14.08 2.37
CA ILE A 87 6.37 15.36 2.98
C ILE A 87 5.19 15.99 2.23
N TYR A 88 5.13 15.89 0.89
CA TYR A 88 4.06 16.48 0.09
C TYR A 88 2.76 15.65 0.08
N ARG A 89 2.83 14.33 0.30
CA ARG A 89 1.64 13.47 0.31
C ARG A 89 1.08 13.20 1.72
N ASN A 90 1.83 13.44 2.79
CA ASN A 90 1.36 13.27 4.17
C ASN A 90 1.70 14.51 5.03
N PRO A 91 0.87 15.57 5.03
CA PRO A 91 1.16 16.81 5.76
C PRO A 91 1.28 16.64 7.27
N ARG A 92 0.83 15.50 7.84
CA ARG A 92 0.95 15.22 9.28
C ARG A 92 2.38 14.94 9.73
N HIS A 93 3.27 14.50 8.84
CA HIS A 93 4.68 14.27 9.17
C HIS A 93 5.53 15.55 9.20
N VAL A 94 5.06 16.64 8.57
CA VAL A 94 5.80 17.91 8.47
C VAL A 94 5.85 18.64 9.82
N PHE A 95 4.83 18.47 10.66
CA PHE A 95 4.73 19.16 11.95
C PHE A 95 5.38 18.41 13.13
N ALA A 96 5.82 17.16 12.95
CA ALA A 96 6.45 16.39 14.02
C ALA A 96 7.94 16.71 14.23
N LYS A 97 8.57 17.48 13.33
CA LYS A 97 9.97 17.95 13.47
C LYS A 97 10.10 19.38 14.00
N VAL A 98 8.99 20.00 14.42
CA VAL A 98 8.99 21.33 15.05
C VAL A 98 8.40 21.20 16.45
N GLY A 99 9.20 20.68 17.38
CA GLY A 99 8.89 20.51 18.79
C GLY A 99 10.15 20.31 19.60
#